data_AF-A0A9R0EJB4-F1
#
_entry.id   AF-A0A9R0EJB4-F1
#
_cell.length_a   1.000
_cell.length_b   1.000
_cell.length_c   1.000
_cell.angle_alpha   90.00
_cell.angle_beta   90.00
_cell.angle_gamma   90.00
#
_symmetry.space_group_name_H-M   'P 1'
#
loop_
_entity.id
_entity.type
_entity.pdbx_description
1 polymer ?
#
loop_
_entity_poly.entity_id
_entity_poly.type
_entity_poly.pdbx_seq_one_letter_code
_entity_poly.pdbx_strand_id
1 'polypeptide(L)'
;MAPKDSSYIEWAHKTAAEKKTHVSFPQLKYPSLRDGGLRDPIQWLEGKAMDDGAEGLWRIRNSLYDFSEFLDKHPGGAEWLELAKGTDITEAFECHHLNPVVEKVKDKYYVRDAKTPRNSPFTFEEDGFYKTLKRSVAEELKKIPASERKRTTLIIDGLVATLLISSALSCWATNYWVVMVSYLVASLTLAWTTVAAHNYIHMKTNWRMYLFNLSLWSYRDFRVSHALSHHVYPNTLIDLEISGFEPIVTWIPRKKPAFAKFTLLIETIVFPFLFILNFLKRFISNFIRKGFFTRHYRWHDVIGLLLPVWMYLASGCTFYHAFITWLWINCTGSFIFFTIGSNAAHHHPNIFKDGDQLKEKTVDWGMHELEAVMDRNDINDNFFKVMTFFGDHALHHLFPTLDHAVLRHLYPVFLKHCEEFRANYRLTSQYDFFIAQLKMAVKEDPTVLDESS
;
A
#
# COMPACT_ATOMS: atom_id res chain seq x y z
N MET A 1 -17.55 11.13 21.42
CA MET A 1 -16.28 11.63 22.00
C MET A 1 -15.69 10.48 22.79
N ALA A 2 -14.39 10.21 22.64
CA ALA A 2 -13.70 9.24 23.48
C ALA A 2 -13.80 9.69 24.96
N PRO A 3 -13.96 8.76 25.93
CA PRO A 3 -13.90 9.08 27.35
C PRO A 3 -12.56 9.74 27.70
N LYS A 4 -12.57 10.67 28.66
CA LYS A 4 -11.35 11.37 29.13
C LYS A 4 -10.59 10.61 30.23
N ASP A 5 -11.11 9.47 30.70
CA ASP A 5 -10.62 8.72 31.85
C ASP A 5 -10.28 7.26 31.51
N SER A 6 -9.71 6.54 32.50
CA SER A 6 -9.21 5.16 32.52
C SER A 6 -10.18 4.02 32.12
N SER A 7 -11.39 4.33 31.63
CA SER A 7 -12.37 3.36 31.12
C SER A 7 -12.42 3.25 29.58
N TYR A 8 -11.44 3.83 28.87
CA TYR A 8 -11.38 3.81 27.40
C TYR A 8 -11.46 2.39 26.81
N ILE A 9 -10.78 1.41 27.42
CA ILE A 9 -10.77 0.02 26.95
C ILE A 9 -12.19 -0.57 26.96
N GLU A 10 -12.92 -0.45 28.06
CA GLU A 10 -14.30 -0.96 28.17
C GLU A 10 -15.22 -0.26 27.16
N TRP A 11 -15.10 1.07 27.04
CA TRP A 11 -15.87 1.86 26.08
C TRP A 11 -15.59 1.47 24.63
N ALA A 12 -14.32 1.27 24.28
CA ALA A 12 -13.87 0.88 22.95
C ALA A 12 -14.42 -0.50 22.57
N HIS A 13 -14.30 -1.48 23.47
CA HIS A 13 -14.86 -2.82 23.25
C HIS A 13 -16.38 -2.80 23.09
N LYS A 14 -17.10 -2.08 23.97
CA LYS A 14 -18.55 -1.94 23.87
C LYS A 14 -18.96 -1.30 22.55
N THR A 15 -18.31 -0.20 22.18
CA THR A 15 -18.58 0.54 20.94
C THR A 15 -18.30 -0.31 19.70
N ALA A 16 -17.19 -1.05 19.68
CA ALA A 16 -16.88 -1.97 18.59
C ALA A 16 -17.92 -3.10 18.47
N ALA A 17 -18.33 -3.68 19.60
CA ALA A 17 -19.30 -4.78 19.63
C ALA A 17 -20.72 -4.34 19.23
N GLU A 18 -21.19 -3.20 19.73
CA GLU A 18 -22.56 -2.73 19.51
C GLU A 18 -22.74 -2.02 18.17
N LYS A 19 -21.74 -1.21 17.77
CA LYS A 19 -21.93 -0.23 16.70
C LYS A 19 -21.12 -0.50 15.45
N LYS A 20 -20.14 -1.43 15.50
CA LYS A 20 -19.19 -1.67 14.41
C LYS A 20 -18.69 -0.35 13.82
N THR A 21 -18.03 0.49 14.61
CA THR A 21 -17.61 1.83 14.18
C THR A 21 -16.10 2.04 14.32
N HIS A 22 -15.62 3.16 13.79
CA HIS A 22 -14.31 3.72 14.10
C HIS A 22 -14.23 4.05 15.59
N VAL A 23 -13.25 3.46 16.27
CA VAL A 23 -13.05 3.70 17.71
C VAL A 23 -12.18 4.93 17.90
N SER A 24 -11.06 5.00 17.17
CA SER A 24 -10.15 6.16 17.22
C SER A 24 -10.79 7.40 16.61
N PHE A 25 -11.54 7.24 15.52
CA PHE A 25 -12.18 8.35 14.79
C PHE A 25 -13.72 8.26 14.81
N PRO A 26 -14.38 8.40 15.98
CA PRO A 26 -15.81 8.13 16.13
C PRO A 26 -16.72 9.11 15.35
N GLN A 27 -16.16 10.19 14.80
CA GLN A 27 -16.85 11.11 13.90
C GLN A 27 -17.05 10.56 12.49
N LEU A 28 -16.30 9.52 12.11
CA LEU A 28 -16.35 8.95 10.76
C LEU A 28 -17.43 7.88 10.65
N LYS A 29 -17.95 7.74 9.44
CA LYS A 29 -18.84 6.63 9.09
C LYS A 29 -18.02 5.34 8.98
N TYR A 30 -18.53 4.24 9.51
CA TYR A 30 -17.93 2.93 9.27
C TYR A 30 -17.92 2.62 7.75
N PRO A 31 -16.80 2.14 7.18
CA PRO A 31 -16.68 2.08 5.73
C PRO A 31 -17.70 1.14 5.09
N SER A 32 -18.46 1.66 4.14
CA SER A 32 -19.47 0.90 3.40
C SER A 32 -18.82 -0.27 2.67
N LEU A 33 -19.51 -1.42 2.65
CA LEU A 33 -19.07 -2.66 2.00
C LEU A 33 -17.80 -3.30 2.58
N ARG A 34 -17.19 -2.79 3.66
CA ARG A 34 -15.94 -3.33 4.22
C ARG A 34 -16.00 -4.83 4.58
N ASP A 35 -17.04 -5.25 5.30
CA ASP A 35 -17.05 -6.55 5.98
C ASP A 35 -17.56 -7.72 5.12
N GLY A 36 -18.10 -7.45 3.93
CA GLY A 36 -18.73 -8.46 3.06
C GLY A 36 -17.99 -8.68 1.74
N GLY A 37 -18.60 -9.49 0.86
CA GLY A 37 -18.16 -9.64 -0.53
C GLY A 37 -16.74 -10.19 -0.69
N LEU A 38 -16.06 -9.70 -1.73
CA LEU A 38 -14.71 -10.13 -2.07
C LEU A 38 -13.63 -9.34 -1.33
N ARG A 39 -13.93 -8.15 -0.78
CA ARG A 39 -12.91 -7.23 -0.20
C ARG A 39 -11.78 -6.96 -1.20
N ASP A 40 -12.16 -6.48 -2.37
CA ASP A 40 -11.22 -6.10 -3.43
C ASP A 40 -11.25 -4.60 -3.71
N PRO A 41 -10.26 -4.08 -4.44
CA PRO A 41 -10.22 -2.70 -4.90
C PRO A 41 -11.52 -2.11 -5.44
N ILE A 42 -12.29 -2.87 -6.21
CA ILE A 42 -13.50 -2.36 -6.85
C ILE A 42 -14.60 -2.18 -5.80
N GLN A 43 -14.78 -3.17 -4.94
CA GLN A 43 -15.71 -3.07 -3.81
C GLN A 43 -15.34 -1.92 -2.86
N TRP A 44 -14.04 -1.69 -2.64
CA TRP A 44 -13.55 -0.58 -1.82
C TRP A 44 -13.88 0.79 -2.45
N LEU A 45 -13.66 0.95 -3.76
CA LEU A 45 -14.03 2.17 -4.49
C LEU A 45 -15.55 2.41 -4.48
N GLU A 46 -16.34 1.36 -4.65
CA GLU A 46 -17.81 1.45 -4.53
C GLU A 46 -18.22 1.91 -3.13
N GLY A 47 -17.62 1.34 -2.08
CA GLY A 47 -17.85 1.76 -0.69
C GLY A 47 -17.47 3.23 -0.46
N LYS A 48 -16.30 3.66 -0.97
CA LYS A 48 -15.87 5.06 -0.89
C LYS A 48 -16.81 6.01 -1.60
N ALA A 49 -17.27 5.67 -2.80
CA ALA A 49 -18.23 6.50 -3.52
C ALA A 49 -19.57 6.68 -2.77
N MET A 50 -19.98 5.68 -1.97
CA MET A 50 -21.16 5.77 -1.10
C MET A 50 -20.95 6.68 0.12
N ASP A 51 -19.71 6.82 0.59
CA ASP A 51 -19.38 7.46 1.86
C ASP A 51 -18.89 8.90 1.68
N ASP A 52 -18.23 9.20 0.58
CA ASP A 52 -17.43 10.42 0.41
C ASP A 52 -18.24 11.64 -0.03
N GLY A 53 -19.51 11.45 -0.43
CA GLY A 53 -20.37 12.55 -0.87
C GLY A 53 -19.85 13.29 -2.10
N ALA A 54 -19.08 12.62 -2.96
CA ALA A 54 -18.53 13.21 -4.17
C ALA A 54 -19.53 13.26 -5.35
N GLU A 55 -20.73 12.68 -5.20
CA GLU A 55 -21.85 12.79 -6.14
C GLU A 55 -21.50 12.38 -7.59
N GLY A 56 -20.62 11.38 -7.75
CA GLY A 56 -20.15 10.90 -9.07
C GLY A 56 -19.08 11.78 -9.73
N LEU A 57 -18.66 12.85 -9.06
CA LEU A 57 -17.56 13.75 -9.42
C LEU A 57 -16.31 13.42 -8.58
N TRP A 58 -15.26 14.21 -8.71
CA TRP A 58 -14.09 14.13 -7.83
C TRP A 58 -14.20 15.19 -6.75
N ARG A 59 -14.08 14.79 -5.49
CA ARG A 59 -14.10 15.72 -4.36
C ARG A 59 -12.68 16.06 -3.91
N ILE A 60 -12.38 17.35 -3.79
CA ILE A 60 -11.16 17.85 -3.12
C ILE A 60 -11.61 18.86 -2.07
N ARG A 61 -11.31 18.56 -0.81
CA ARG A 61 -11.80 19.26 0.37
C ARG A 61 -13.33 19.35 0.38
N ASN A 62 -13.89 20.56 0.35
CA ASN A 62 -15.34 20.79 0.36
C ASN A 62 -15.90 21.09 -1.03
N SER A 63 -15.13 20.85 -2.09
CA SER A 63 -15.51 21.22 -3.45
C SER A 63 -15.51 20.02 -4.39
N LEU A 64 -16.44 20.02 -5.34
CA LEU A 64 -16.61 19.01 -6.38
C LEU A 64 -16.10 19.53 -7.71
N TYR A 65 -15.37 18.66 -8.42
CA TYR A 65 -14.70 18.97 -9.67
C TYR A 65 -15.07 17.95 -10.75
N ASP A 66 -15.18 18.40 -12.00
CA ASP A 66 -15.32 17.52 -13.15
C ASP A 66 -14.03 17.48 -13.97
N PHE A 67 -13.21 16.44 -13.75
CA PHE A 67 -11.97 16.23 -14.48
C PHE A 67 -12.14 15.40 -15.76
N SER A 68 -13.36 15.17 -16.25
CA SER A 68 -13.60 14.31 -17.42
C SER A 68 -12.80 14.76 -18.65
N GLU A 69 -12.70 16.07 -18.91
CA GLU A 69 -11.90 16.63 -20.01
C GLU A 69 -10.40 16.76 -19.72
N PHE A 70 -9.99 16.48 -18.48
CA PHE A 70 -8.61 16.55 -18.01
C PHE A 70 -7.92 15.19 -17.91
N LEU A 71 -8.67 14.08 -17.94
CA LEU A 71 -8.14 12.71 -17.79
C LEU A 71 -6.87 12.48 -18.62
N ASP A 72 -6.97 12.66 -19.94
CA ASP A 72 -5.86 12.42 -20.88
C ASP A 72 -4.74 13.48 -20.81
N LYS A 73 -5.00 14.61 -20.15
CA LYS A 73 -4.05 15.71 -19.94
C LYS A 73 -3.34 15.61 -18.60
N HIS A 74 -3.78 14.71 -17.70
CA HIS A 74 -3.22 14.56 -16.37
C HIS A 74 -1.76 14.09 -16.45
N PRO A 75 -0.76 14.86 -15.96
CA PRO A 75 0.65 14.51 -16.10
C PRO A 75 1.04 13.18 -15.45
N GLY A 76 0.32 12.75 -14.41
CA GLY A 76 0.50 11.46 -13.73
C GLY A 76 -0.13 10.27 -14.48
N GLY A 77 -0.96 10.52 -15.49
CA GLY A 77 -1.73 9.52 -16.24
C GLY A 77 -3.22 9.50 -15.88
N ALA A 78 -4.08 9.20 -16.87
CA ALA A 78 -5.53 9.20 -16.73
C ALA A 78 -6.05 8.21 -15.68
N GLU A 79 -5.38 7.06 -15.54
CA GLU A 79 -5.85 5.92 -14.74
C GLU A 79 -6.15 6.29 -13.28
N TRP A 80 -5.38 7.21 -12.68
CA TRP A 80 -5.63 7.67 -11.31
C TRP A 80 -7.00 8.31 -11.12
N LEU A 81 -7.36 9.20 -12.05
CA LEU A 81 -8.66 9.88 -12.02
C LEU A 81 -9.78 8.95 -12.48
N GLU A 82 -9.52 8.04 -13.42
CA GLU A 82 -10.48 6.99 -13.81
C GLU A 82 -10.86 6.09 -12.63
N LEU A 83 -9.85 5.63 -11.87
CA LEU A 83 -10.03 4.77 -10.70
C LEU A 83 -10.81 5.47 -9.58
N ALA A 84 -10.44 6.72 -9.29
CA ALA A 84 -10.98 7.48 -8.16
C ALA A 84 -12.23 8.32 -8.50
N LYS A 85 -12.85 8.10 -9.66
CA LYS A 85 -14.07 8.82 -10.04
C LYS A 85 -15.19 8.50 -9.05
N GLY A 86 -15.82 9.54 -8.52
CA GLY A 86 -16.91 9.41 -7.55
C GLY A 86 -16.47 9.33 -6.09
N THR A 87 -15.19 9.55 -5.77
CA THR A 87 -14.66 9.52 -4.39
C THR A 87 -14.10 10.88 -3.95
N ASP A 88 -13.82 11.02 -2.65
CA ASP A 88 -12.96 12.07 -2.10
C ASP A 88 -11.50 11.69 -2.37
N ILE A 89 -10.79 12.58 -3.06
CA ILE A 89 -9.39 12.40 -3.44
C ILE A 89 -8.48 13.44 -2.77
N THR A 90 -8.91 14.08 -1.69
CA THR A 90 -8.17 15.17 -1.04
C THR A 90 -6.78 14.73 -0.58
N GLU A 91 -6.69 13.65 0.18
CA GLU A 91 -5.40 13.20 0.70
C GLU A 91 -4.48 12.73 -0.44
N ALA A 92 -5.02 11.98 -1.41
CA ALA A 92 -4.28 11.56 -2.59
C ALA A 92 -3.78 12.77 -3.40
N PHE A 93 -4.62 13.80 -3.56
CA PHE A 93 -4.25 15.06 -4.19
C PHE A 93 -3.11 15.75 -3.45
N GLU A 94 -3.19 15.83 -2.12
CA GLU A 94 -2.18 16.48 -1.29
C GLU A 94 -0.85 15.72 -1.30
N CYS A 95 -0.83 14.40 -1.19
CA CYS A 95 0.43 13.66 -1.11
C CYS A 95 1.11 13.36 -2.47
N HIS A 96 0.34 13.37 -3.57
CA HIS A 96 0.89 13.09 -4.91
C HIS A 96 1.32 14.35 -5.67
N HIS A 97 0.92 15.55 -5.25
CA HIS A 97 1.24 16.79 -5.96
C HIS A 97 2.13 17.73 -5.14
N LEU A 98 3.44 17.69 -5.38
CA LEU A 98 4.40 18.59 -4.72
C LEU A 98 4.49 19.98 -5.35
N ASN A 99 4.03 20.13 -6.60
CA ASN A 99 4.08 21.41 -7.30
C ASN A 99 2.88 22.29 -6.90
N PRO A 100 3.09 23.49 -6.33
CA PRO A 100 2.00 24.37 -5.91
C PRO A 100 1.15 24.90 -7.08
N VAL A 101 1.64 24.84 -8.32
CA VAL A 101 0.87 25.25 -9.51
C VAL A 101 -0.40 24.40 -9.70
N VAL A 102 -0.41 23.16 -9.20
CA VAL A 102 -1.54 22.24 -9.34
C VAL A 102 -2.82 22.79 -8.69
N GLU A 103 -2.70 23.56 -7.61
CA GLU A 103 -3.85 24.20 -6.94
C GLU A 103 -4.62 25.13 -7.88
N LYS A 104 -3.94 25.82 -8.80
CA LYS A 104 -4.59 26.69 -9.78
C LYS A 104 -5.19 25.94 -10.97
N VAL A 105 -4.70 24.73 -11.25
CA VAL A 105 -5.18 23.92 -12.37
C VAL A 105 -6.56 23.35 -12.07
N LYS A 106 -6.79 22.88 -10.83
CA LYS A 106 -8.08 22.28 -10.45
C LYS A 106 -9.24 23.28 -10.52
N ASP A 107 -9.01 24.57 -10.27
CA ASP A 107 -10.07 25.60 -10.24
C ASP A 107 -10.83 25.71 -11.57
N LYS A 108 -10.19 25.37 -12.69
CA LYS A 108 -10.81 25.35 -14.03
C LYS A 108 -11.92 24.29 -14.16
N TYR A 109 -11.89 23.29 -13.29
CA TYR A 109 -12.79 22.14 -13.30
C TYR A 109 -13.78 22.17 -12.14
N TYR A 110 -13.80 23.26 -11.35
CA TYR A 110 -14.73 23.44 -10.25
C TYR A 110 -16.16 23.45 -10.76
N VAL A 111 -17.04 22.69 -10.10
CA VAL A 111 -18.47 22.66 -10.40
C VAL A 111 -19.27 23.38 -9.33
N ARG A 112 -19.10 22.96 -8.06
CA ARG A 112 -19.79 23.50 -6.87
C ARG A 112 -19.23 22.90 -5.59
N ASP A 113 -19.70 23.39 -4.45
CA ASP A 113 -19.38 22.81 -3.16
C ASP A 113 -20.18 21.53 -2.86
N ALA A 114 -19.57 20.65 -2.06
CA ALA A 114 -20.16 19.42 -1.57
C ALA A 114 -21.22 19.74 -0.50
N LYS A 115 -22.33 19.01 -0.52
CA LYS A 115 -23.46 19.24 0.41
C LYS A 115 -23.25 18.61 1.78
N THR A 116 -22.37 17.64 1.88
CA THR A 116 -22.10 16.89 3.11
C THR A 116 -20.69 17.14 3.62
N PRO A 117 -20.45 17.01 4.95
CA PRO A 117 -19.10 17.00 5.49
C PRO A 117 -18.22 15.92 4.84
N ARG A 118 -16.90 16.08 4.92
CA ARG A 118 -15.95 15.04 4.48
C ARG A 118 -15.98 13.84 5.41
N ASN A 119 -15.76 12.65 4.87
CA ASN A 119 -15.57 11.42 5.64
C ASN A 119 -14.07 11.05 5.74
N SER A 120 -13.27 11.98 6.28
CA SER A 120 -11.83 11.79 6.50
C SER A 120 -11.42 12.30 7.88
N PRO A 121 -10.51 11.62 8.59
CA PRO A 121 -10.04 12.09 9.90
C PRO A 121 -8.98 13.20 9.81
N PHE A 122 -8.42 13.44 8.64
CA PHE A 122 -7.17 14.17 8.48
C PHE A 122 -7.36 15.63 8.08
N THR A 123 -6.44 16.45 8.59
CA THR A 123 -6.31 17.86 8.21
C THR A 123 -5.03 18.10 7.40
N PHE A 124 -5.06 19.19 6.63
CA PHE A 124 -3.94 19.70 5.82
C PHE A 124 -3.85 21.21 6.05
N GLU A 125 -3.70 21.59 7.31
CA GLU A 125 -3.54 23.00 7.70
C GLU A 125 -2.25 23.56 7.09
N GLU A 126 -2.28 24.81 6.64
CA GLU A 126 -1.16 25.37 5.87
C GLU A 126 0.13 25.52 6.69
N ASP A 127 0.00 25.73 8.00
CA ASP A 127 1.07 25.74 9.01
C ASP A 127 1.25 24.39 9.73
N GLY A 128 0.45 23.38 9.38
CA GLY A 128 0.57 22.02 9.89
C GLY A 128 1.84 21.30 9.42
N PHE A 129 2.13 20.17 10.06
CA PHE A 129 3.34 19.38 9.82
C PHE A 129 3.51 19.02 8.35
N TYR A 130 2.48 18.45 7.71
CA TYR A 130 2.63 17.95 6.36
C TYR A 130 2.84 19.06 5.32
N LYS A 131 2.02 20.11 5.35
CA LYS A 131 2.07 21.19 4.34
C LYS A 131 3.36 21.99 4.44
N THR A 132 3.87 22.22 5.65
CA THR A 132 5.17 22.85 5.87
C THR A 132 6.33 21.96 5.38
N LEU A 133 6.34 20.66 5.71
CA LEU A 133 7.35 19.71 5.23
C LEU A 133 7.36 19.61 3.71
N LYS A 134 6.17 19.50 3.10
CA LYS A 134 5.98 19.43 1.64
C LYS A 134 6.64 20.60 0.91
N ARG A 135 6.51 21.82 1.44
CA ARG A 135 7.17 23.01 0.86
C ARG A 135 8.69 22.94 0.98
N SER A 136 9.20 22.54 2.15
CA SER A 136 10.64 22.37 2.37
C SER A 136 11.24 21.30 1.46
N VAL A 137 10.56 20.16 1.30
CA VAL A 137 10.95 19.10 0.38
C VAL A 137 10.94 19.58 -1.07
N ALA A 138 9.92 20.35 -1.49
CA ALA A 138 9.88 20.90 -2.84
C ALA A 138 11.10 21.77 -3.18
N GLU A 139 11.68 22.48 -2.20
CA GLU A 139 12.92 23.23 -2.37
C GLU A 139 14.16 22.32 -2.40
N GLU A 140 14.25 21.31 -1.54
CA GLU A 140 15.35 20.34 -1.56
C GLU A 140 15.41 19.54 -2.86
N LEU A 141 14.25 19.20 -3.44
CA LEU A 141 14.15 18.46 -4.70
C LEU A 141 14.86 19.18 -5.86
N LYS A 142 14.94 20.52 -5.85
CA LYS A 142 15.63 21.30 -6.89
C LYS A 142 17.14 21.08 -6.90
N LYS A 143 17.71 20.62 -5.78
CA LYS A 143 19.15 20.39 -5.60
C LYS A 143 19.58 18.99 -5.98
N ILE A 144 18.63 18.05 -6.11
CA ILE A 144 18.92 16.64 -6.35
C ILE A 144 19.07 16.40 -7.86
N PRO A 145 20.22 15.84 -8.31
CA PRO A 145 20.40 15.52 -9.72
C PRO A 145 19.38 14.51 -10.23
N ALA A 146 18.80 14.76 -11.40
CA ALA A 146 17.87 13.83 -12.05
C ALA A 146 18.50 12.45 -12.32
N SER A 147 19.84 12.37 -12.41
CA SER A 147 20.59 11.12 -12.60
C SER A 147 20.48 10.13 -11.44
N GLU A 148 20.08 10.56 -10.23
CA GLU A 148 19.94 9.67 -9.07
C GLU A 148 18.96 8.51 -9.35
N ARG A 149 17.88 8.79 -10.10
CA ARG A 149 16.86 7.81 -10.50
C ARG A 149 17.39 6.66 -11.37
N LYS A 150 18.62 6.77 -11.90
CA LYS A 150 19.27 5.65 -12.61
C LYS A 150 19.56 4.47 -11.67
N ARG A 151 19.73 4.72 -10.38
CA ARG A 151 20.05 3.65 -9.41
C ARG A 151 18.90 2.67 -9.22
N THR A 152 17.68 3.17 -9.00
CA THR A 152 16.47 2.32 -8.92
C THR A 152 16.22 1.57 -10.21
N THR A 153 16.48 2.23 -11.34
CA THR A 153 16.37 1.63 -12.68
C THR A 153 17.31 0.43 -12.85
N LEU A 154 18.59 0.59 -12.51
CA LEU A 154 19.57 -0.51 -12.62
C LEU A 154 19.21 -1.70 -11.73
N ILE A 155 18.70 -1.44 -10.52
CA ILE A 155 18.29 -2.50 -9.59
C ILE A 155 17.15 -3.32 -10.17
N ILE A 156 16.03 -2.68 -10.55
CA ILE A 156 14.87 -3.43 -11.06
C ILE A 156 15.15 -4.12 -12.39
N ASP A 157 15.91 -3.48 -13.29
CA ASP A 157 16.30 -4.09 -14.56
C ASP A 157 17.20 -5.31 -14.32
N GLY A 158 18.11 -5.24 -13.35
CA GLY A 158 18.95 -6.37 -12.92
C GLY A 158 18.14 -7.50 -12.28
N LEU A 159 17.13 -7.18 -11.46
CA LEU A 159 16.22 -8.17 -10.87
C LEU A 159 15.42 -8.90 -11.95
N VAL A 160 14.88 -8.19 -12.94
CA VAL A 160 14.15 -8.80 -14.06
C VAL A 160 15.07 -9.66 -14.92
N ALA A 161 16.28 -9.17 -15.26
CA ALA A 161 17.24 -9.97 -16.01
C ALA A 161 17.59 -11.27 -15.26
N THR A 162 17.81 -11.18 -13.94
CA THR A 162 18.09 -12.34 -13.09
C THR A 162 16.90 -13.29 -13.03
N LEU A 163 15.67 -12.78 -12.94
CA LEU A 163 14.45 -13.60 -12.98
C LEU A 163 14.33 -14.36 -14.31
N LEU A 164 14.54 -13.70 -15.44
CA LEU A 164 14.44 -14.33 -16.76
C LEU A 164 15.50 -15.42 -16.94
N ILE A 165 16.76 -15.15 -16.55
CA ILE A 165 17.85 -16.12 -16.65
C ILE A 165 17.62 -17.31 -15.71
N SER A 166 17.32 -17.05 -14.43
CA SER A 166 17.20 -18.11 -13.43
C SER A 166 15.94 -18.97 -13.62
N SER A 167 14.81 -18.38 -14.04
CA SER A 167 13.61 -19.14 -14.39
C SER A 167 13.81 -20.08 -15.58
N ALA A 168 14.47 -19.61 -16.66
CA ALA A 168 14.83 -20.45 -17.80
C ALA A 168 15.82 -21.56 -17.39
N LEU A 169 16.84 -21.22 -16.60
CA LEU A 169 17.83 -22.17 -16.12
C LEU A 169 17.22 -23.28 -15.24
N SER A 170 16.21 -22.94 -14.43
CA SER A 170 15.46 -23.91 -13.62
C SER A 170 14.75 -25.00 -14.43
N CYS A 171 14.46 -24.72 -15.71
CA CYS A 171 13.83 -25.67 -16.64
C CYS A 171 14.83 -26.34 -17.58
N TRP A 172 15.92 -25.66 -17.92
CA TRP A 172 16.94 -26.17 -18.84
C TRP A 172 17.90 -27.15 -18.17
N ALA A 173 18.26 -26.90 -16.91
CA ALA A 173 19.26 -27.70 -16.22
C ALA A 173 18.74 -29.10 -15.86
N THR A 174 19.64 -30.08 -15.88
CA THR A 174 19.36 -31.46 -15.46
C THR A 174 19.99 -31.80 -14.10
N ASN A 175 21.01 -31.05 -13.69
CA ASN A 175 21.61 -31.20 -12.37
C ASN A 175 20.67 -30.66 -11.28
N TYR A 176 20.33 -31.50 -10.31
CA TYR A 176 19.39 -31.18 -9.23
C TYR A 176 19.72 -29.87 -8.52
N TRP A 177 20.98 -29.64 -8.14
CA TRP A 177 21.37 -28.44 -7.40
C TRP A 177 21.27 -27.18 -8.26
N VAL A 178 21.62 -27.27 -9.55
CA VAL A 178 21.44 -26.13 -10.47
C VAL A 178 19.96 -25.80 -10.64
N VAL A 179 19.10 -26.80 -10.78
CA VAL A 179 17.64 -26.61 -10.85
C VAL A 179 17.14 -25.92 -9.58
N MET A 180 17.46 -26.46 -8.40
CA MET A 180 16.95 -25.94 -7.13
C MET A 180 17.46 -24.53 -6.83
N VAL A 181 18.73 -24.23 -7.06
CA VAL A 181 19.29 -22.89 -6.86
C VAL A 181 18.64 -21.91 -7.83
N SER A 182 18.52 -22.27 -9.11
CA SER A 182 17.92 -21.38 -10.12
C SER A 182 16.45 -21.12 -9.85
N TYR A 183 15.72 -22.14 -9.40
CA TYR A 183 14.34 -22.03 -8.92
C TYR A 183 14.22 -21.02 -7.76
N LEU A 184 15.03 -21.18 -6.70
CA LEU A 184 14.99 -20.28 -5.54
C LEU A 184 15.36 -18.84 -5.91
N VAL A 185 16.36 -18.66 -6.78
CA VAL A 185 16.74 -17.35 -7.29
C VAL A 185 15.61 -16.73 -8.13
N ALA A 186 14.93 -17.53 -8.96
CA ALA A 186 13.78 -17.07 -9.73
C ALA A 186 12.63 -16.63 -8.81
N SER A 187 12.30 -17.41 -7.78
CA SER A 187 11.27 -17.05 -6.79
C SER A 187 11.61 -15.77 -6.04
N LEU A 188 12.85 -15.65 -5.56
CA LEU A 188 13.33 -14.47 -4.83
C LEU A 188 13.29 -13.22 -5.71
N THR A 189 13.77 -13.33 -6.94
CA THR A 189 13.79 -12.20 -7.88
C THR A 189 12.41 -11.85 -8.42
N LEU A 190 11.47 -12.79 -8.50
CA LEU A 190 10.05 -12.49 -8.75
C LEU A 190 9.48 -11.64 -7.61
N ALA A 191 9.68 -12.05 -6.35
CA ALA A 191 9.23 -11.31 -5.18
C ALA A 191 9.85 -9.90 -5.13
N TRP A 192 11.17 -9.80 -5.27
CA TRP A 192 11.88 -8.53 -5.25
C TRP A 192 11.56 -7.63 -6.45
N THR A 193 11.32 -8.19 -7.65
CA THR A 193 10.82 -7.40 -8.79
C THR A 193 9.44 -6.82 -8.47
N THR A 194 8.58 -7.58 -7.80
CA THR A 194 7.24 -7.13 -7.39
C THR A 194 7.33 -5.99 -6.37
N VAL A 195 8.21 -6.11 -5.36
CA VAL A 195 8.48 -5.03 -4.39
C VAL A 195 9.09 -3.80 -5.08
N ALA A 196 10.09 -4.00 -5.95
CA ALA A 196 10.76 -2.88 -6.63
C ALA A 196 9.83 -2.17 -7.63
N ALA A 197 8.93 -2.90 -8.28
CA ALA A 197 7.94 -2.33 -9.21
C ALA A 197 6.97 -1.38 -8.49
N HIS A 198 6.72 -1.57 -7.19
CA HIS A 198 5.84 -0.69 -6.42
C HIS A 198 6.32 0.77 -6.40
N ASN A 199 7.63 1.05 -6.36
CA ASN A 199 8.18 2.40 -6.52
C ASN A 199 7.63 3.09 -7.78
N TYR A 200 7.53 2.33 -8.87
CA TYR A 200 7.09 2.84 -10.17
C TYR A 200 5.57 2.93 -10.30
N ILE A 201 4.81 2.23 -9.45
CA ILE A 201 3.34 2.25 -9.47
C ILE A 201 2.82 3.63 -9.08
N HIS A 202 3.44 4.28 -8.10
CA HIS A 202 3.09 5.61 -7.60
C HIS A 202 3.49 6.75 -8.55
N MET A 203 4.44 6.50 -9.44
CA MET A 203 4.97 7.50 -10.35
C MET A 203 4.06 7.69 -11.58
N LYS A 204 4.41 8.68 -12.41
CA LYS A 204 3.87 8.80 -13.77
C LYS A 204 3.96 7.45 -14.49
N THR A 205 2.93 7.11 -15.27
CA THR A 205 2.88 5.90 -16.11
C THR A 205 4.21 5.63 -16.80
N ASN A 206 4.76 4.46 -16.53
CA ASN A 206 6.04 3.99 -17.02
C ASN A 206 5.97 2.47 -17.17
N TRP A 207 6.83 1.88 -18.00
CA TRP A 207 6.71 0.45 -18.29
C TRP A 207 7.10 -0.46 -17.13
N ARG A 208 7.92 0.02 -16.18
CA ARG A 208 8.41 -0.78 -15.05
C ARG A 208 7.33 -1.07 -14.01
N MET A 209 6.30 -0.23 -13.92
CA MET A 209 5.13 -0.53 -13.09
C MET A 209 4.43 -1.83 -13.54
N TYR A 210 4.47 -2.14 -14.84
CA TYR A 210 3.85 -3.36 -15.38
C TYR A 210 4.58 -4.64 -14.96
N LEU A 211 5.84 -4.55 -14.52
CA LEU A 211 6.60 -5.70 -14.02
C LEU A 211 5.97 -6.31 -12.77
N PHE A 212 5.20 -5.52 -12.01
CA PHE A 212 4.41 -6.02 -10.89
C PHE A 212 3.49 -7.17 -11.32
N ASN A 213 2.96 -7.15 -12.55
CA ASN A 213 2.06 -8.17 -13.06
C ASN A 213 2.71 -9.53 -13.32
N LEU A 214 4.04 -9.63 -13.30
CA LEU A 214 4.74 -10.92 -13.35
C LEU A 214 4.36 -11.82 -12.16
N SER A 215 3.92 -11.22 -11.05
CA SER A 215 3.43 -11.90 -9.84
C SER A 215 2.01 -12.45 -9.95
N LEU A 216 1.38 -12.43 -11.13
CA LEU A 216 -0.05 -12.68 -11.35
C LEU A 216 -0.98 -11.64 -10.69
N TRP A 217 -0.44 -10.64 -10.00
CA TRP A 217 -1.23 -9.60 -9.34
C TRP A 217 -1.35 -8.34 -10.21
N SER A 218 -2.51 -7.67 -10.19
CA SER A 218 -2.73 -6.50 -11.05
C SER A 218 -2.16 -5.24 -10.39
N TYR A 219 -1.18 -4.58 -11.02
CA TYR A 219 -0.68 -3.28 -10.54
C TYR A 219 -1.81 -2.25 -10.42
N ARG A 220 -2.82 -2.32 -11.30
CA ARG A 220 -3.96 -1.40 -11.31
C ARG A 220 -4.87 -1.60 -10.09
N ASP A 221 -5.03 -2.85 -9.66
CA ASP A 221 -5.71 -3.18 -8.41
C ASP A 221 -4.85 -2.76 -7.21
N PHE A 222 -3.54 -2.95 -7.30
CA PHE A 222 -2.59 -2.52 -6.28
C PHE A 222 -2.52 -0.99 -6.13
N ARG A 223 -2.71 -0.20 -7.20
CA ARG A 223 -2.89 1.26 -7.09
C ARG A 223 -4.04 1.64 -6.18
N VAL A 224 -5.12 0.87 -6.20
CA VAL A 224 -6.27 1.13 -5.32
C VAL A 224 -5.98 0.66 -3.91
N SER A 225 -5.60 -0.61 -3.72
CA SER A 225 -5.39 -1.17 -2.37
C SER A 225 -4.26 -0.48 -1.63
N HIS A 226 -3.17 -0.20 -2.34
CA HIS A 226 -1.96 0.31 -1.75
C HIS A 226 -1.91 1.84 -1.83
N ALA A 227 -1.97 2.43 -3.03
CA ALA A 227 -1.73 3.87 -3.18
C ALA A 227 -2.92 4.75 -2.79
N LEU A 228 -4.16 4.40 -3.17
CA LEU A 228 -5.34 5.20 -2.84
C LEU A 228 -5.95 4.88 -1.48
N SER A 229 -5.66 3.69 -0.95
CA SER A 229 -6.20 3.20 0.30
C SER A 229 -5.15 3.18 1.41
N HIS A 230 -4.20 2.25 1.35
CA HIS A 230 -3.26 2.01 2.45
C HIS A 230 -2.35 3.21 2.72
N HIS A 231 -1.74 3.79 1.70
CA HIS A 231 -0.90 4.99 1.82
C HIS A 231 -1.61 6.23 2.31
N VAL A 232 -2.93 6.27 2.16
CA VAL A 232 -3.72 7.46 2.46
C VAL A 232 -4.35 7.37 3.84
N TYR A 233 -4.76 6.16 4.24
CA TYR A 233 -5.46 5.91 5.48
C TYR A 233 -4.83 4.76 6.27
N PRO A 234 -3.49 4.70 6.40
CA PRO A 234 -2.82 3.51 6.90
C PRO A 234 -3.32 3.17 8.30
N ASN A 235 -3.53 1.88 8.55
CA ASN A 235 -3.94 1.34 9.85
C ASN A 235 -5.31 1.81 10.38
N THR A 236 -6.08 2.56 9.59
CA THR A 236 -7.47 2.89 9.90
C THR A 236 -8.41 1.76 9.43
N LEU A 237 -9.70 1.79 9.79
CA LEU A 237 -10.66 0.83 9.22
C LEU A 237 -10.95 1.05 7.72
N ILE A 238 -10.59 2.23 7.19
CA ILE A 238 -10.69 2.55 5.77
C ILE A 238 -9.63 1.80 4.95
N ASP A 239 -8.53 1.40 5.58
CA ASP A 239 -7.42 0.71 4.92
C ASP A 239 -7.85 -0.68 4.38
N LEU A 240 -7.87 -0.81 3.06
CA LEU A 240 -8.11 -2.06 2.35
C LEU A 240 -7.07 -3.13 2.69
N GLU A 241 -5.82 -2.77 2.99
CA GLU A 241 -4.79 -3.75 3.36
C GLU A 241 -4.96 -4.23 4.80
N ILE A 242 -5.74 -3.54 5.63
CA ILE A 242 -6.22 -4.11 6.90
C ILE A 242 -7.35 -5.10 6.63
N SER A 243 -8.42 -4.66 5.96
CA SER A 243 -9.63 -5.49 5.77
C SER A 243 -9.40 -6.68 4.81
N GLY A 244 -8.46 -6.57 3.87
CA GLY A 244 -8.13 -7.60 2.89
C GLY A 244 -7.46 -8.83 3.48
N PHE A 245 -6.79 -8.70 4.62
CA PHE A 245 -6.22 -9.82 5.37
C PHE A 245 -7.22 -10.46 6.34
N GLU A 246 -8.30 -9.76 6.72
CA GLU A 246 -9.32 -10.31 7.60
C GLU A 246 -10.14 -11.40 6.86
N PRO A 247 -10.63 -12.44 7.56
CA PRO A 247 -10.35 -12.76 8.96
C PRO A 247 -9.05 -13.56 9.16
N ILE A 248 -8.27 -13.82 8.09
CA ILE A 248 -7.09 -14.72 8.11
C ILE A 248 -6.02 -14.17 9.07
N VAL A 249 -5.69 -12.90 8.94
CA VAL A 249 -4.83 -12.14 9.85
C VAL A 249 -5.57 -10.87 10.24
N THR A 250 -5.56 -10.53 11.53
CA THR A 250 -6.30 -9.39 12.08
C THR A 250 -5.38 -8.50 12.88
N TRP A 251 -5.11 -7.28 12.42
CA TRP A 251 -4.21 -6.34 13.12
C TRP A 251 -4.91 -5.24 13.91
N ILE A 252 -6.23 -5.12 13.83
CA ILE A 252 -7.00 -4.15 14.62
C ILE A 252 -7.15 -4.70 16.06
N PRO A 253 -6.76 -3.95 17.12
CA PRO A 253 -6.82 -4.41 18.50
C PRO A 253 -8.28 -4.50 18.98
N ARG A 254 -8.85 -5.69 18.80
CA ARG A 254 -10.21 -6.09 19.19
C ARG A 254 -10.17 -7.57 19.54
N LYS A 255 -11.25 -8.07 20.13
CA LYS A 255 -11.44 -9.49 20.40
C LYS A 255 -11.14 -10.32 19.15
N LYS A 256 -10.20 -11.26 19.29
CA LYS A 256 -9.69 -12.07 18.19
C LYS A 256 -10.38 -13.43 18.16
N PRO A 257 -10.49 -14.06 16.98
CA PRO A 257 -10.83 -15.46 16.93
C PRO A 257 -9.71 -16.31 17.54
N ALA A 258 -10.05 -17.45 18.13
CA ALA A 258 -9.07 -18.33 18.80
C ALA A 258 -7.91 -18.75 17.88
N PHE A 259 -8.15 -18.85 16.57
CA PHE A 259 -7.12 -19.23 15.59
C PHE A 259 -6.03 -18.16 15.40
N ALA A 260 -6.24 -16.91 15.82
CA ALA A 260 -5.22 -15.85 15.69
C ALA A 260 -3.91 -16.20 16.43
N LYS A 261 -3.97 -17.08 17.44
CA LYS A 261 -2.78 -17.62 18.12
C LYS A 261 -1.88 -18.46 17.21
N PHE A 262 -2.40 -18.92 16.08
CA PHE A 262 -1.67 -19.69 15.07
C PHE A 262 -1.29 -18.86 13.85
N THR A 263 -1.23 -17.52 13.97
CA THR A 263 -0.94 -16.60 12.84
C THR A 263 0.29 -17.04 12.05
N LEU A 264 1.42 -17.36 12.71
CA LEU A 264 2.62 -17.82 12.00
C LEU A 264 2.38 -19.06 11.12
N LEU A 265 1.65 -20.04 11.63
CA LEU A 265 1.31 -21.25 10.87
C LEU A 265 0.35 -20.92 9.72
N ILE A 266 -0.65 -20.08 9.98
CA ILE A 266 -1.63 -19.63 8.97
C ILE A 266 -0.91 -18.89 7.85
N GLU A 267 -0.06 -17.92 8.16
CA GLU A 267 0.71 -17.16 7.17
C GLU A 267 1.62 -18.08 6.35
N THR A 268 2.32 -19.02 7.00
CA THR A 268 3.17 -20.00 6.31
C THR A 268 2.38 -20.87 5.32
N ILE A 269 1.13 -21.21 5.63
CA ILE A 269 0.26 -22.01 4.75
C ILE A 269 -0.38 -21.14 3.66
N VAL A 270 -0.80 -19.92 3.98
CA VAL A 270 -1.63 -19.09 3.09
C VAL A 270 -0.78 -18.26 2.14
N PHE A 271 0.30 -17.65 2.62
CA PHE A 271 1.13 -16.72 1.84
C PHE A 271 1.69 -17.32 0.55
N PRO A 272 2.04 -18.61 0.45
CA PRO A 272 2.44 -19.21 -0.81
C PRO A 272 1.36 -19.11 -1.90
N PHE A 273 0.08 -19.02 -1.56
CA PHE A 273 -0.99 -19.08 -2.55
C PHE A 273 -1.57 -17.71 -2.92
N LEU A 274 -1.20 -16.63 -2.22
CA LEU A 274 -1.88 -15.33 -2.34
C LEU A 274 -1.76 -14.68 -3.73
N PHE A 275 -0.64 -14.80 -4.45
CA PHE A 275 -0.56 -14.36 -5.85
C PHE A 275 -1.61 -15.05 -6.74
N ILE A 276 -1.68 -16.38 -6.68
CA ILE A 276 -2.64 -17.18 -7.46
C ILE A 276 -4.07 -16.90 -6.99
N LEU A 277 -4.32 -16.80 -5.68
CA LEU A 277 -5.65 -16.53 -5.13
C LEU A 277 -6.16 -15.15 -5.57
N ASN A 278 -5.32 -14.13 -5.60
CA ASN A 278 -5.70 -12.81 -6.11
C ASN A 278 -6.02 -12.83 -7.61
N PHE A 279 -5.22 -13.56 -8.41
CA PHE A 279 -5.52 -13.78 -9.82
C PHE A 279 -6.85 -14.49 -10.01
N LEU A 280 -7.09 -15.58 -9.28
CA LEU A 280 -8.33 -16.34 -9.34
C LEU A 280 -9.54 -15.51 -8.89
N LYS A 281 -9.39 -14.69 -7.85
CA LYS A 281 -10.43 -13.77 -7.37
C LYS A 281 -10.83 -12.76 -8.46
N ARG A 282 -9.85 -12.16 -9.15
CA ARG A 282 -10.09 -11.25 -10.29
C ARG A 282 -10.69 -12.01 -11.48
N PHE A 283 -10.26 -13.23 -11.75
CA PHE A 283 -10.82 -14.07 -12.80
C PHE A 283 -12.28 -14.46 -12.54
N ILE A 284 -12.62 -14.91 -11.33
CA ILE A 284 -13.97 -15.26 -10.90
C ILE A 284 -14.91 -14.05 -11.03
N SER A 285 -14.38 -12.84 -10.81
CA SER A 285 -15.16 -11.60 -10.95
C SER A 285 -15.78 -11.40 -12.34
N ASN A 286 -15.21 -12.00 -13.40
CA ASN A 286 -15.82 -12.02 -14.73
C ASN A 286 -17.18 -12.71 -14.78
N PHE A 287 -17.42 -13.68 -13.90
CA PHE A 287 -18.63 -14.49 -13.87
C PHE A 287 -19.66 -13.99 -12.85
N ILE A 288 -19.22 -13.24 -11.82
CA ILE A 288 -20.10 -12.75 -10.75
C ILE A 288 -20.46 -11.26 -10.88
N ARG A 289 -19.68 -10.46 -11.63
CA ARG A 289 -19.93 -9.02 -11.84
C ARG A 289 -20.23 -8.74 -13.31
N LYS A 290 -21.41 -8.18 -13.57
CA LYS A 290 -21.87 -7.86 -14.94
C LYS A 290 -20.92 -6.86 -15.62
N GLY A 291 -20.38 -7.26 -16.77
CA GLY A 291 -19.48 -6.41 -17.57
C GLY A 291 -18.09 -6.19 -16.94
N PHE A 292 -17.67 -7.04 -16.01
CA PHE A 292 -16.39 -6.88 -15.32
C PHE A 292 -15.20 -6.89 -16.29
N PHE A 293 -15.19 -7.86 -17.21
CA PHE A 293 -14.11 -8.01 -18.18
C PHE A 293 -13.86 -6.70 -18.97
N THR A 294 -14.91 -6.15 -19.57
CA THR A 294 -14.80 -4.94 -20.41
C THR A 294 -14.44 -3.69 -19.62
N ARG A 295 -14.83 -3.62 -18.34
CA ARG A 295 -14.58 -2.46 -17.48
C ARG A 295 -13.19 -2.47 -16.84
N HIS A 296 -12.71 -3.64 -16.41
CA HIS A 296 -11.56 -3.73 -15.50
C HIS A 296 -10.33 -4.43 -16.07
N TYR A 297 -10.47 -5.31 -17.06
CA TYR A 297 -9.31 -5.92 -17.72
C TYR A 297 -8.69 -4.99 -18.75
N ARG A 298 -7.37 -5.07 -18.88
CA ARG A 298 -6.52 -4.35 -19.82
C ARG A 298 -5.46 -5.29 -20.36
N TRP A 299 -4.74 -4.87 -21.40
CA TRP A 299 -3.72 -5.71 -22.06
C TRP A 299 -2.63 -6.20 -21.09
N HIS A 300 -2.29 -5.42 -20.07
CA HIS A 300 -1.24 -5.75 -19.11
C HIS A 300 -1.64 -6.86 -18.12
N ASP A 301 -2.93 -7.21 -18.01
CA ASP A 301 -3.38 -8.34 -17.18
C ASP A 301 -2.83 -9.69 -17.68
N VAL A 302 -2.32 -9.78 -18.92
CA VAL A 302 -1.74 -11.01 -19.47
C VAL A 302 -0.26 -11.21 -19.10
N ILE A 303 0.41 -10.17 -18.58
CA ILE A 303 1.88 -10.17 -18.39
C ILE A 303 2.35 -11.30 -17.48
N GLY A 304 1.59 -11.62 -16.43
CA GLY A 304 1.92 -12.73 -15.52
C GLY A 304 1.97 -14.10 -16.20
N LEU A 305 1.28 -14.26 -17.33
CA LEU A 305 1.26 -15.49 -18.12
C LEU A 305 2.41 -15.56 -19.15
N LEU A 306 3.22 -14.51 -19.29
CA LEU A 306 4.35 -14.50 -20.23
C LEU A 306 5.60 -15.20 -19.68
N LEU A 307 5.77 -15.26 -18.36
CA LEU A 307 6.91 -15.94 -17.75
C LEU A 307 6.99 -17.45 -18.07
N PRO A 308 5.92 -18.26 -18.00
CA PRO A 308 6.00 -19.67 -18.38
C PRO A 308 6.21 -19.86 -19.89
N VAL A 309 5.73 -18.93 -20.72
CA VAL A 309 6.01 -18.92 -22.17
C VAL A 309 7.50 -18.66 -22.42
N TRP A 310 8.08 -17.67 -21.74
CA TRP A 310 9.52 -17.43 -21.78
C TRP A 310 10.32 -18.66 -21.34
N MET A 311 9.97 -19.26 -20.20
CA MET A 311 10.66 -20.45 -19.68
C MET A 311 10.60 -21.61 -20.68
N TYR A 312 9.44 -21.84 -21.31
CA TYR A 312 9.28 -22.84 -22.36
C TYR A 312 10.20 -22.58 -23.57
N LEU A 313 10.17 -21.37 -24.11
CA LEU A 313 10.95 -21.01 -25.31
C LEU A 313 12.46 -21.01 -25.05
N ALA A 314 12.90 -20.46 -23.91
CA ALA A 314 14.31 -20.29 -23.60
C ALA A 314 15.00 -21.58 -23.16
N SER A 315 14.27 -22.50 -22.51
CA SER A 315 14.84 -23.78 -22.05
C SER A 315 14.69 -24.92 -23.05
N GLY A 316 13.72 -24.85 -23.97
CA GLY A 316 13.37 -25.96 -24.86
C GLY A 316 12.70 -27.15 -24.15
N CYS A 317 12.29 -26.99 -22.89
CA CYS A 317 11.54 -28.02 -22.16
C CYS A 317 10.10 -28.16 -22.68
N THR A 318 9.31 -29.09 -22.13
CA THR A 318 7.88 -29.14 -22.47
C THR A 318 7.14 -28.00 -21.79
N PHE A 319 6.08 -27.48 -22.43
CA PHE A 319 5.26 -26.44 -21.82
C PHE A 319 4.68 -26.86 -20.46
N TYR A 320 4.33 -28.14 -20.29
CA TYR A 320 3.90 -28.69 -19.00
C TYR A 320 4.97 -28.50 -17.91
N HIS A 321 6.23 -28.83 -18.21
CA HIS A 321 7.32 -28.64 -17.26
C HIS A 321 7.53 -27.15 -16.92
N ALA A 322 7.57 -26.28 -17.93
CA ALA A 322 7.66 -24.83 -17.72
C ALA A 322 6.51 -24.29 -16.84
N PHE A 323 5.28 -24.72 -17.11
CA PHE A 323 4.10 -24.30 -16.38
C PHE A 323 4.11 -24.76 -14.93
N ILE A 324 4.47 -26.02 -14.65
CA ILE A 324 4.56 -26.53 -13.27
C ILE A 324 5.68 -25.81 -12.49
N THR A 325 6.85 -25.62 -13.10
CA THR A 325 7.95 -24.88 -12.45
C THR A 325 7.55 -23.43 -12.19
N TRP A 326 6.86 -22.78 -13.14
CA TRP A 326 6.32 -21.44 -12.96
C TRP A 326 5.31 -21.33 -11.81
N LEU A 327 4.43 -22.33 -11.62
CA LEU A 327 3.52 -22.36 -10.48
C LEU A 327 4.29 -22.41 -9.15
N TRP A 328 5.32 -23.25 -9.05
CA TRP A 328 6.19 -23.28 -7.87
C TRP A 328 6.91 -21.95 -7.65
N ILE A 329 7.41 -21.32 -8.73
CA ILE A 329 8.07 -20.02 -8.65
C ILE A 329 7.12 -18.97 -8.08
N ASN A 330 5.86 -18.94 -8.55
CA ASN A 330 4.83 -18.06 -8.00
C ASN A 330 4.52 -18.39 -6.55
N CYS A 331 4.45 -19.67 -6.17
CA CYS A 331 4.16 -20.04 -4.79
C CYS A 331 5.25 -19.56 -3.83
N THR A 332 6.52 -19.85 -4.12
CA THR A 332 7.62 -19.39 -3.26
C THR A 332 7.83 -17.88 -3.37
N GLY A 333 7.63 -17.27 -4.55
CA GLY A 333 7.69 -15.81 -4.72
C GLY A 333 6.60 -15.09 -3.92
N SER A 334 5.38 -15.63 -3.92
CA SER A 334 4.25 -15.13 -3.11
C SER A 334 4.58 -15.23 -1.62
N PHE A 335 5.10 -16.37 -1.16
CA PHE A 335 5.53 -16.53 0.23
C PHE A 335 6.56 -15.46 0.65
N ILE A 336 7.59 -15.23 -0.17
CA ILE A 336 8.62 -14.22 0.10
C ILE A 336 8.02 -12.81 0.10
N PHE A 337 7.24 -12.45 -0.92
CA PHE A 337 6.63 -11.12 -1.05
C PHE A 337 5.72 -10.80 0.13
N PHE A 338 4.81 -11.70 0.50
CA PHE A 338 3.88 -11.46 1.61
C PHE A 338 4.57 -11.49 2.97
N THR A 339 5.63 -12.29 3.13
CA THR A 339 6.48 -12.21 4.34
C THR A 339 7.16 -10.85 4.45
N ILE A 340 7.66 -10.29 3.33
CA ILE A 340 8.24 -8.95 3.31
C ILE A 340 7.18 -7.88 3.60
N GLY A 341 6.02 -7.96 2.93
CA GLY A 341 4.94 -6.96 3.05
C GLY A 341 4.29 -6.94 4.43
N SER A 342 3.92 -8.10 4.99
CA SER A 342 3.27 -8.18 6.32
C SER A 342 4.21 -7.75 7.45
N ASN A 343 5.52 -7.87 7.24
CA ASN A 343 6.56 -7.47 8.20
C ASN A 343 7.33 -6.24 7.75
N ALA A 344 6.70 -5.38 6.93
CA ALA A 344 7.29 -4.11 6.53
C ALA A 344 7.29 -3.12 7.72
N ALA A 345 6.57 -2.01 7.62
CA ALA A 345 6.69 -0.93 8.60
C ALA A 345 5.42 -0.66 9.41
N HIS A 346 4.35 -1.45 9.27
CA HIS A 346 3.02 -1.09 9.80
C HIS A 346 2.52 -1.93 10.97
N HIS A 347 2.97 -3.17 11.14
CA HIS A 347 2.32 -4.13 12.04
C HIS A 347 3.16 -4.35 13.30
N HIS A 348 3.22 -3.35 14.17
CA HIS A 348 3.91 -3.42 15.46
C HIS A 348 2.96 -3.00 16.59
N PRO A 349 2.99 -3.59 17.80
CA PRO A 349 2.08 -3.24 18.91
C PRO A 349 2.13 -1.79 19.37
N ASN A 350 3.24 -1.11 19.09
CA ASN A 350 3.46 0.30 19.41
C ASN A 350 3.14 1.24 18.22
N ILE A 351 2.73 0.72 17.07
CA ILE A 351 2.26 1.53 15.93
C ILE A 351 0.76 1.73 16.06
N PHE A 352 0.29 2.92 15.70
CA PHE A 352 -1.14 3.26 15.72
C PHE A 352 -1.98 2.25 14.93
N LYS A 353 -3.09 1.81 15.52
CA LYS A 353 -4.18 1.07 14.88
C LYS A 353 -5.52 1.67 15.25
N ASP A 354 -6.50 1.66 14.35
CA ASP A 354 -7.88 2.04 14.73
C ASP A 354 -8.36 1.16 15.89
N GLY A 355 -8.75 1.79 16.99
CA GLY A 355 -8.87 1.15 18.30
C GLY A 355 -8.10 1.96 19.34
N ASP A 356 -6.88 2.36 19.02
CA ASP A 356 -5.99 3.11 19.92
C ASP A 356 -6.54 4.50 20.21
N GLN A 357 -6.24 5.01 21.41
CA GLN A 357 -6.60 6.36 21.82
C GLN A 357 -5.75 7.39 21.07
N LEU A 358 -6.41 8.40 20.49
CA LEU A 358 -5.73 9.50 19.83
C LEU A 358 -5.33 10.58 20.85
N LYS A 359 -4.14 11.18 20.64
CA LYS A 359 -3.71 12.40 21.34
C LYS A 359 -4.65 13.57 21.07
N GLU A 360 -5.07 13.71 19.82
CA GLU A 360 -5.93 14.79 19.35
C GLU A 360 -7.09 14.26 18.51
N LYS A 361 -8.21 14.99 18.52
CA LYS A 361 -9.43 14.60 17.80
C LYS A 361 -9.29 14.72 16.28
N THR A 362 -8.53 15.71 15.85
CA THR A 362 -8.17 15.98 14.45
C THR A 362 -6.68 15.82 14.33
N VAL A 363 -6.22 15.08 13.32
CA VAL A 363 -4.80 14.72 13.20
C VAL A 363 -4.28 15.27 11.88
N ASP A 364 -3.16 15.99 11.92
CA ASP A 364 -2.41 16.34 10.71
C ASP A 364 -2.03 15.05 9.99
N TRP A 365 -2.32 14.98 8.69
CA TRP A 365 -2.11 13.76 7.91
C TRP A 365 -0.67 13.22 8.03
N GLY A 366 0.34 14.09 7.93
CA GLY A 366 1.74 13.65 7.99
C GLY A 366 2.16 13.20 9.39
N MET A 367 1.55 13.72 10.45
CA MET A 367 1.75 13.21 11.81
C MET A 367 1.13 11.81 11.97
N HIS A 368 -0.04 11.57 11.39
CA HIS A 368 -0.66 10.24 11.38
C HIS A 368 0.21 9.22 10.65
N GLU A 369 0.75 9.57 9.48
CA GLU A 369 1.67 8.70 8.74
C GLU A 369 2.81 8.20 9.64
N LEU A 370 3.44 9.09 10.43
CA LEU A 370 4.54 8.74 11.34
C LEU A 370 4.09 7.89 12.55
N GLU A 371 2.86 8.07 13.03
CA GLU A 371 2.31 7.21 14.08
C GLU A 371 1.93 5.81 13.53
N ALA A 372 1.62 5.73 12.23
CA ALA A 372 1.23 4.51 11.52
C ALA A 372 2.40 3.69 10.93
N VAL A 373 3.65 4.20 11.01
CA VAL A 373 4.86 3.50 10.58
C VAL A 373 5.98 3.47 11.62
N MET A 374 6.90 2.50 11.49
CA MET A 374 8.28 2.63 11.98
C MET A 374 9.25 2.20 10.88
N ASP A 375 10.32 2.97 10.70
CA ASP A 375 11.35 2.63 9.74
C ASP A 375 12.29 1.53 10.29
N ARG A 376 12.96 0.82 9.39
CA ARG A 376 13.86 -0.30 9.74
C ARG A 376 15.31 0.10 9.47
N ASN A 377 16.12 0.21 10.52
CA ASN A 377 17.49 0.67 10.41
C ASN A 377 18.38 -0.30 9.60
N ASP A 378 18.17 -1.59 9.75
CA ASP A 378 18.87 -2.69 9.07
C ASP A 378 18.42 -2.90 7.61
N ILE A 379 17.35 -2.21 7.19
CA ILE A 379 16.91 -2.12 5.79
C ILE A 379 17.37 -0.82 5.16
N ASN A 380 17.22 0.31 5.86
CA ASN A 380 17.55 1.64 5.33
C ASN A 380 19.07 1.88 5.23
N ASP A 381 19.90 1.02 5.83
CA ASP A 381 21.37 1.05 5.70
C ASP A 381 21.88 0.75 4.27
N ASN A 382 21.07 0.11 3.44
CA ASN A 382 21.47 -0.39 2.13
C ASN A 382 20.40 -0.13 1.08
N PHE A 383 20.79 0.58 0.02
CA PHE A 383 19.85 0.99 -1.01
C PHE A 383 19.20 -0.17 -1.79
N PHE A 384 19.89 -1.30 -1.95
CA PHE A 384 19.29 -2.49 -2.55
C PHE A 384 18.21 -3.09 -1.63
N LYS A 385 18.45 -3.13 -0.31
CA LYS A 385 17.44 -3.56 0.66
C LYS A 385 16.24 -2.62 0.66
N VAL A 386 16.46 -1.31 0.60
CA VAL A 386 15.37 -0.32 0.45
C VAL A 386 14.45 -0.68 -0.72
N MET A 387 15.04 -0.95 -1.88
CA MET A 387 14.28 -1.31 -3.09
C MET A 387 13.61 -2.68 -3.06
N THR A 388 14.05 -3.60 -2.18
CA THR A 388 13.59 -4.99 -2.17
C THR A 388 12.80 -5.39 -0.92
N PHE A 389 12.75 -4.53 0.09
CA PHE A 389 12.07 -4.75 1.37
C PHE A 389 11.14 -3.58 1.79
N PHE A 390 10.75 -2.67 0.89
CA PHE A 390 9.97 -1.47 1.21
C PHE A 390 10.65 -0.55 2.24
N GLY A 391 11.94 -0.23 2.05
CA GLY A 391 12.65 0.69 2.93
C GLY A 391 12.26 2.15 2.75
N ASP A 392 12.87 3.04 3.54
CA ASP A 392 12.56 4.48 3.62
C ASP A 392 11.05 4.73 3.80
N HIS A 393 10.38 3.89 4.58
CA HIS A 393 8.92 3.73 4.56
C HIS A 393 8.19 5.00 4.98
N ALA A 394 8.65 5.70 6.01
CA ALA A 394 8.07 6.97 6.46
C ALA A 394 8.09 8.04 5.35
N LEU A 395 9.25 8.24 4.71
CA LEU A 395 9.37 9.20 3.61
C LEU A 395 8.60 8.76 2.37
N HIS A 396 8.55 7.45 2.12
CA HIS A 396 7.80 6.87 1.02
C HIS A 396 6.28 7.08 1.20
N HIS A 397 5.76 6.91 2.41
CA HIS A 397 4.35 7.23 2.71
C HIS A 397 4.03 8.71 2.59
N LEU A 398 4.90 9.58 3.10
CA LEU A 398 4.72 11.04 3.02
C LEU A 398 4.82 11.57 1.58
N PHE A 399 5.65 10.95 0.74
CA PHE A 399 5.97 11.40 -0.61
C PHE A 399 6.02 10.26 -1.64
N PRO A 400 4.90 9.53 -1.85
CA PRO A 400 4.91 8.25 -2.58
C PRO A 400 5.29 8.38 -4.05
N THR A 401 5.12 9.56 -4.65
CA THR A 401 5.48 9.82 -6.06
C THR A 401 6.97 10.04 -6.29
N LEU A 402 7.75 10.20 -5.23
CA LEU A 402 9.20 10.35 -5.32
C LEU A 402 9.85 8.97 -5.40
N ASP A 403 10.83 8.86 -6.29
CA ASP A 403 11.61 7.64 -6.44
C ASP A 403 12.47 7.40 -5.18
N HIS A 404 12.62 6.15 -4.73
CA HIS A 404 13.43 5.84 -3.55
C HIS A 404 14.87 6.38 -3.61
N ALA A 405 15.50 6.51 -4.80
CA ALA A 405 16.83 7.14 -4.89
C ALA A 405 16.83 8.62 -4.52
N VAL A 406 15.66 9.27 -4.58
CA VAL A 406 15.46 10.67 -4.18
C VAL A 406 15.17 10.77 -2.68
N LEU A 407 14.34 9.87 -2.13
CA LEU A 407 13.90 9.91 -0.72
C LEU A 407 15.07 10.00 0.27
N ARG A 408 16.13 9.22 0.05
CA ARG A 408 17.32 9.21 0.90
C ARG A 408 17.97 10.59 1.13
N HIS A 409 17.81 11.52 0.19
CA HIS A 409 18.38 12.87 0.28
C HIS A 409 17.52 13.81 1.12
N LEU A 410 16.29 13.41 1.47
CA LEU A 410 15.32 14.20 2.21
C LEU A 410 15.39 13.98 3.72
N TYR A 411 16.09 12.96 4.20
CA TYR A 411 16.24 12.71 5.63
C TYR A 411 16.73 13.93 6.44
N PRO A 412 17.72 14.72 6.00
CA PRO A 412 18.16 15.89 6.77
C PRO A 412 17.04 16.92 7.01
N VAL A 413 16.27 17.26 5.97
CA VAL A 413 15.15 18.22 6.10
C VAL A 413 14.00 17.60 6.90
N PHE A 414 13.72 16.32 6.67
CA PHE A 414 12.68 15.58 7.36
C PHE A 414 12.93 15.45 8.87
N LEU A 415 14.13 15.02 9.28
CA LEU A 415 14.47 14.83 10.69
C LEU A 415 14.45 16.16 11.45
N LYS A 416 14.95 17.23 10.84
CA LYS A 416 14.86 18.57 11.42
C LYS A 416 13.39 18.97 11.63
N HIS A 417 12.54 18.71 10.63
CA HIS A 417 11.11 19.03 10.71
C HIS A 417 10.38 18.20 11.78
N CYS A 418 10.74 16.91 11.92
CA CYS A 418 10.25 16.06 12.99
C CYS A 418 10.60 16.62 14.38
N GLU A 419 11.79 17.17 14.56
CA GLU A 419 12.19 17.83 15.82
C GLU A 419 11.33 19.07 16.09
N GLU A 420 11.14 19.94 15.08
CA GLU A 420 10.35 21.17 15.18
C GLU A 420 8.90 20.91 15.61
N PHE A 421 8.28 19.86 15.07
CA PHE A 421 6.88 19.48 15.36
C PHE A 421 6.73 18.41 16.44
N ARG A 422 7.85 17.96 17.04
CA ARG A 422 7.88 16.84 18.00
C ARG A 422 7.20 15.58 17.45
N ALA A 423 7.42 15.31 16.17
CA ALA A 423 6.85 14.17 15.47
C ALA A 423 7.52 12.85 15.89
N ASN A 424 6.72 11.80 16.03
CA ASN A 424 7.15 10.50 16.55
C ASN A 424 7.79 9.62 15.47
N TYR A 425 8.90 10.08 14.86
CA TYR A 425 9.67 9.26 13.93
C TYR A 425 10.46 8.19 14.69
N ARG A 426 10.20 6.91 14.37
CA ARG A 426 10.70 5.75 15.12
C ARG A 426 11.44 4.78 14.21
N LEU A 427 12.43 4.13 14.79
CA LEU A 427 13.26 3.11 14.15
C LEU A 427 13.19 1.80 14.94
N THR A 428 13.19 0.68 14.23
CA THR A 428 13.41 -0.66 14.79
C THR A 428 14.20 -1.51 13.79
N SER A 429 14.31 -2.83 14.02
CA SER A 429 14.93 -3.81 13.11
C SER A 429 13.88 -4.68 12.42
N GLN A 430 14.21 -5.28 11.28
CA GLN A 430 13.36 -6.25 10.60
C GLN A 430 12.99 -7.44 11.49
N TYR A 431 13.93 -7.92 12.29
CA TYR A 431 13.71 -9.05 13.19
C TYR A 431 12.69 -8.72 14.29
N ASP A 432 12.83 -7.54 14.91
CA ASP A 432 11.86 -7.08 15.89
C ASP A 432 10.46 -6.92 15.27
N PHE A 433 10.36 -6.34 14.06
CA PHE A 433 9.11 -6.24 13.32
C PHE A 433 8.44 -7.59 13.09
N PHE A 434 9.20 -8.62 12.70
CA PHE A 434 8.66 -9.95 12.48
C PHE A 434 8.00 -10.51 13.76
N ILE A 435 8.67 -10.38 14.91
CA ILE A 435 8.12 -10.82 16.19
C ILE A 435 6.93 -9.95 16.62
N ALA A 436 7.04 -8.64 16.41
CA ALA A 436 6.02 -7.67 16.78
C ALA A 436 4.73 -7.83 15.97
N GLN A 437 4.83 -8.16 14.68
CA GLN A 437 3.69 -8.45 13.82
C GLN A 437 2.86 -9.61 14.38
N LEU A 438 3.52 -10.68 14.81
CA LEU A 438 2.85 -11.83 15.41
C LEU A 438 2.18 -11.47 16.75
N LYS A 439 2.83 -10.62 17.56
CA LYS A 439 2.23 -10.06 18.78
C LYS A 439 1.01 -9.19 18.47
N MET A 440 1.08 -8.39 17.42
CA MET A 440 -0.02 -7.51 16.98
C MET A 440 -1.23 -8.33 16.51
N ALA A 441 -1.00 -9.47 15.85
CA ALA A 441 -2.08 -10.35 15.40
C ALA A 441 -2.94 -10.90 16.57
N VAL A 442 -2.35 -11.05 17.77
CA VAL A 442 -3.04 -11.53 18.99
C VAL A 442 -3.39 -10.43 19.99
N LYS A 443 -2.93 -9.19 19.80
CA LYS A 443 -3.25 -8.05 20.68
C LYS A 443 -4.73 -7.70 20.57
N GLU A 444 -5.46 -7.80 21.68
CA GLU A 444 -6.90 -7.48 21.75
C GLU A 444 -7.16 -6.08 22.30
N ASP A 445 -6.32 -5.62 23.24
CA ASP A 445 -6.51 -4.35 23.92
C ASP A 445 -5.92 -3.19 23.11
N PRO A 446 -6.64 -2.07 22.98
CA PRO A 446 -6.12 -0.87 22.34
C PRO A 446 -5.02 -0.22 23.20
N THR A 447 -4.12 0.52 22.55
CA THR A 447 -3.17 1.39 23.24
C THR A 447 -3.91 2.62 23.79
N VAL A 448 -3.67 2.92 25.07
CA VAL A 448 -4.20 4.10 25.77
C VAL A 448 -3.04 5.06 26.01
N LEU A 449 -3.30 6.37 26.00
CA LEU A 449 -2.28 7.36 26.34
C LEU A 449 -2.00 7.30 27.85
N ASP A 450 -0.73 7.33 28.23
CA ASP A 450 -0.38 7.44 29.65
C ASP A 450 -0.88 8.78 30.20
N GLU A 451 -1.39 8.79 31.44
CA GLU A 451 -1.91 10.00 32.11
C GLU A 451 -0.86 11.13 32.26
N SER A 452 0.41 10.85 31.95
CA SER A 452 1.56 11.75 32.03
C SER A 452 2.12 12.20 30.66
N SER A 453 1.49 11.83 29.54
CA SER A 453 2.00 12.06 28.17
C SER A 453 1.41 13.27 27.43
#